data_AF-A0A950RLU0-F1
#
_entry.id   AF-A0A950RLU0-F1
#
_cell.length_a   1.000
_cell.length_b   1.000
_cell.length_c   1.000
_cell.angle_alpha   90.00
_cell.angle_beta   90.00
_cell.angle_gamma   90.00
#
_symmetry.space_group_name_H-M   'P 1'
#
loop_
_entity.id
_entity.type
_entity.pdbx_description
1 polymer ?
#
loop_
_entity_poly.entity_id
_entity_poly.type
_entity_poly.pdbx_seq_one_letter_code
_entity_poly.pdbx_strand_id
1 'polypeptide(L)'
;MAGLPGVGKSSIARRLAAELNICLLELDRIEKPLLEHISGDTLGWAGYDLLTVVAEDQLALGHGVILDCVTWIRPLRIRWSQLGTCQPW
;
A
#
# COMPACT_ATOMS: atom_id res chain seq x y z
N MET A 1 -4.84 -2.72 4.76
CA MET A 1 -5.42 -3.81 5.60
C MET A 1 -4.27 -4.52 6.32
N ALA A 2 -4.39 -4.87 7.61
CA ALA A 2 -3.32 -5.56 8.34
C ALA A 2 -3.73 -7.00 8.68
N GLY A 3 -2.93 -8.00 8.30
CA GLY A 3 -3.13 -9.38 8.71
C GLY A 3 -2.08 -10.34 8.13
N LEU A 4 -1.98 -11.54 8.68
CA LEU A 4 -0.97 -12.56 8.33
C LEU A 4 -0.98 -12.93 6.83
N PRO A 5 0.16 -13.24 6.19
CA PRO A 5 0.20 -13.68 4.79
C PRO A 5 -0.76 -14.86 4.52
N GLY A 6 -1.43 -14.90 3.36
CA GLY A 6 -2.21 -16.07 2.91
C GLY A 6 -3.69 -16.16 3.31
N VAL A 7 -4.25 -15.27 4.15
CA VAL A 7 -5.67 -15.34 4.58
C VAL A 7 -6.68 -14.63 3.65
N GLY A 8 -6.34 -14.39 2.37
CA GLY A 8 -7.30 -13.85 1.38
C GLY A 8 -7.56 -12.34 1.41
N LYS A 9 -6.81 -11.56 2.20
CA LYS A 9 -6.94 -10.09 2.27
C LYS A 9 -6.81 -9.39 0.92
N SER A 10 -5.88 -9.83 0.07
CA SER A 10 -5.69 -9.28 -1.27
C SER A 10 -6.88 -9.53 -2.20
N SER A 11 -7.61 -10.63 -1.99
CA SER A 11 -8.85 -10.92 -2.74
C SER A 11 -9.97 -9.94 -2.36
N ILE A 12 -10.12 -9.67 -1.06
CA ILE A 12 -11.09 -8.69 -0.54
C ILE A 12 -10.71 -7.28 -1.00
N ALA A 13 -9.42 -6.91 -0.91
CA ALA A 13 -8.92 -5.60 -1.31
C ALA A 13 -9.18 -5.33 -2.81
N ARG A 14 -8.92 -6.30 -3.69
CA ARG A 14 -9.22 -6.19 -5.13
C ARG A 14 -10.70 -6.04 -5.41
N ARG A 15 -11.54 -6.84 -4.76
CA ARG A 15 -12.99 -6.75 -4.94
C ARG A 15 -13.52 -5.39 -4.49
N LEU A 16 -13.09 -4.91 -3.32
CA LEU A 16 -13.49 -3.62 -2.79
C LEU A 16 -13.01 -2.45 -3.66
N ALA A 17 -11.76 -2.51 -4.14
CA ALA A 17 -11.20 -1.52 -5.06
C ALA A 17 -12.01 -1.45 -6.36
N ALA A 18 -12.42 -2.60 -6.92
CA ALA A 18 -13.25 -2.66 -8.11
C ALA A 18 -14.67 -2.12 -7.86
N GLU A 19 -15.30 -2.50 -6.74
CA GLU A 19 -16.65 -2.05 -6.38
C GLU A 19 -16.71 -0.54 -6.08
N LEU A 20 -15.69 0.01 -5.44
CA LEU A 20 -15.62 1.43 -5.08
C LEU A 20 -14.91 2.31 -6.12
N ASN A 21 -14.39 1.71 -7.20
CA ASN A 21 -13.55 2.37 -8.20
C ASN A 21 -12.38 3.16 -7.57
N ILE A 22 -11.67 2.50 -6.65
CA ILE A 22 -10.58 3.07 -5.84
C ILE A 22 -9.25 2.42 -6.25
N CYS A 23 -8.16 3.20 -6.21
CA CYS A 23 -6.83 2.70 -6.50
C CYS A 23 -6.40 1.63 -5.48
N LEU A 24 -5.88 0.49 -5.94
CA LEU A 24 -5.30 -0.54 -5.08
C LEU A 24 -3.79 -0.63 -5.32
N LEU A 25 -3.01 -0.41 -4.26
CA LEU A 25 -1.57 -0.56 -4.28
C LEU A 25 -1.18 -1.78 -3.42
N GLU A 26 -0.60 -2.79 -4.07
CA GLU A 26 -0.19 -4.05 -3.45
C GLU A 26 1.34 -4.12 -3.39
N LEU A 27 1.92 -4.26 -2.19
CA LEU A 27 3.38 -4.29 -2.00
C LEU A 27 4.02 -5.41 -2.82
N ASP A 28 3.49 -6.62 -2.74
CA ASP A 28 4.02 -7.79 -3.45
C ASP A 28 4.08 -7.57 -4.98
N ARG A 29 3.13 -6.81 -5.55
CA ARG A 29 3.13 -6.49 -7.00
C ARG A 29 4.17 -5.44 -7.36
N ILE A 30 4.52 -4.55 -6.45
CA ILE A 30 5.57 -3.54 -6.61
C ILE A 30 6.94 -4.20 -6.44
N GLU A 31 7.12 -5.05 -5.43
CA GLU A 31 8.42 -5.66 -5.12
C GLU A 31 8.80 -6.74 -6.13
N LYS A 32 7.84 -7.54 -6.62
CA LYS A 32 8.11 -8.67 -7.53
C LYS A 32 9.01 -8.31 -8.74
N PRO A 33 8.70 -7.29 -9.55
CA PRO A 33 9.57 -6.91 -10.68
C PRO A 33 10.91 -6.30 -10.22
N LEU A 34 10.95 -5.66 -9.05
CA LEU A 34 12.20 -5.09 -8.51
C LEU A 34 13.15 -6.19 -8.05
N LEU A 35 12.64 -7.27 -7.45
CA LEU A 35 13.42 -8.44 -7.05
C LEU A 35 14.05 -9.21 -8.23
N GLU A 36 13.55 -9.01 -9.45
CA GLU A 36 14.18 -9.56 -10.66
C GLU A 36 15.49 -8.82 -11.02
N HIS A 37 15.67 -7.60 -10.52
CA HIS A 37 16.81 -6.73 -10.84
C HIS A 37 17.72 -6.44 -9.65
N ILE A 38 17.26 -6.72 -8.43
CA ILE A 38 17.97 -6.39 -7.19
C ILE A 38 18.13 -7.69 -6.38
N SER A 39 19.37 -8.04 -6.03
CA SER A 39 19.69 -9.27 -5.31
C SER A 39 19.77 -9.04 -3.79
N GLY A 40 19.26 -9.99 -3.00
CA GLY A 40 19.34 -9.94 -1.54
C GLY A 40 18.22 -9.10 -0.90
N ASP A 41 18.36 -8.79 0.39
CA ASP A 41 17.37 -8.05 1.19
C ASP A 41 17.41 -6.52 0.95
N THR A 42 17.84 -6.11 -0.23
CA THR A 42 18.18 -4.71 -0.55
C THR A 42 16.95 -3.82 -0.69
N LEU A 43 15.77 -4.41 -0.91
CA LEU A 43 14.52 -3.65 -0.97
C LEU A 43 14.14 -3.05 0.37
N GLY A 44 14.42 -3.73 1.50
CA GLY A 44 14.21 -3.19 2.84
C GLY A 44 12.91 -2.41 3.01
N TRP A 45 13.01 -1.09 3.23
CA TRP A 45 11.87 -0.18 3.36
C TRP A 45 11.39 0.46 2.06
N ALA A 46 12.13 0.31 0.95
CA ALA A 46 11.88 1.01 -0.30
C ALA A 46 10.50 0.69 -0.89
N GLY A 47 10.03 -0.55 -0.75
CA GLY A 47 8.68 -0.93 -1.19
C GLY A 47 7.58 -0.19 -0.43
N TYR A 48 7.76 0.05 0.88
CA TYR A 48 6.82 0.83 1.69
C TYR A 48 6.89 2.32 1.38
N ASP A 49 8.07 2.86 1.09
CA ASP A 49 8.22 4.26 0.69
C ASP A 49 7.58 4.51 -0.68
N LEU A 50 7.77 3.60 -1.65
CA LEU A 50 7.10 3.65 -2.95
C LEU A 50 5.57 3.61 -2.79
N LEU A 51 5.05 2.70 -1.96
CA LEU A 51 3.62 2.67 -1.65
C LEU A 51 3.13 4.00 -1.07
N THR A 52 3.90 4.59 -0.18
CA THR A 52 3.50 5.83 0.51
C THR A 52 3.44 7.01 -0.46
N VAL A 53 4.48 7.20 -1.28
CA VAL A 53 4.52 8.31 -2.26
C VAL A 53 3.37 8.19 -3.25
N VAL A 54 3.14 7.00 -3.81
CA VAL A 54 2.04 6.81 -4.76
C VAL A 54 0.68 7.00 -4.09
N ALA A 55 0.52 6.61 -2.82
CA ALA A 55 -0.70 6.86 -2.06
C ALA A 55 -0.95 8.36 -1.84
N GLU A 56 0.09 9.11 -1.46
CA GLU A 56 0.05 10.56 -1.29
C GLU A 56 -0.39 11.25 -2.59
N ASP A 57 0.17 10.86 -3.73
CA ASP A 57 -0.20 11.41 -5.04
C ASP A 57 -1.67 11.11 -5.40
N GLN A 58 -2.15 9.88 -5.16
CA GLN A 58 -3.56 9.55 -5.42
C GLN A 58 -4.51 10.36 -4.53
N LEU A 59 -4.17 10.52 -3.25
CA LEU A 59 -4.97 11.32 -2.32
C LEU A 59 -4.98 12.80 -2.72
N ALA A 60 -3.84 13.34 -3.15
CA ALA A 60 -3.74 14.72 -3.63
C ALA A 60 -4.58 14.99 -4.90
N LEU A 61 -4.82 13.95 -5.71
CA LEU A 61 -5.73 14.00 -6.86
C LEU A 61 -7.21 13.81 -6.48
N GLY A 62 -7.53 13.66 -5.19
CA GLY A 62 -8.90 13.45 -4.69
C GLY A 62 -9.39 12.00 -4.82
N HIS A 63 -8.51 11.06 -5.15
CA HIS A 63 -8.88 9.64 -5.24
C HIS A 63 -8.80 8.97 -3.87
N GLY A 64 -9.68 7.98 -3.65
CA GLY A 64 -9.44 6.99 -2.60
C GLY A 64 -8.30 6.05 -2.99
N VAL A 65 -7.58 5.52 -1.99
CA VAL A 65 -6.54 4.51 -2.19
C VAL A 65 -6.61 3.42 -1.11
N ILE A 66 -6.45 2.16 -1.52
CA ILE A 66 -6.30 1.00 -0.64
C ILE A 66 -4.85 0.54 -0.70
N LEU A 67 -4.19 0.49 0.46
CA LEU A 67 -2.86 -0.10 0.62
C LEU A 67 -2.98 -1.53 1.15
N ASP A 68 -2.55 -2.51 0.34
CA ASP A 68 -2.43 -3.91 0.72
C ASP A 68 -0.96 -4.29 0.88
N CYS A 69 -0.53 -4.40 2.12
CA CYS A 69 0.81 -4.85 2.47
C CYS A 69 0.81 -5.45 3.88
N VAL A 70 1.84 -6.21 4.20
CA VAL A 70 2.01 -6.75 5.55
C VAL A 70 2.57 -5.66 6.46
N THR A 71 1.70 -4.81 6.99
CA THR A 71 2.11 -3.78 7.96
C THR A 71 2.50 -4.44 9.30
N TRP A 72 3.75 -4.91 9.45
CA TRP A 72 4.24 -5.48 10.72
C TRP A 72 4.63 -4.41 11.73
N ILE A 73 5.02 -3.20 11.29
CA ILE A 73 5.56 -2.18 12.19
C ILE A 73 4.56 -1.07 12.54
N ARG A 74 4.62 -0.61 13.80
CA ARG A 74 3.74 0.44 14.35
C ARG A 74 3.96 1.84 13.74
N PRO A 75 5.20 2.29 13.44
CA PRO A 75 5.44 3.61 12.83
C PRO A 75 4.75 3.81 11.49
N LEU A 76 4.77 2.79 10.62
CA LEU A 76 4.14 2.86 9.30
C LEU A 76 2.61 3.02 9.40
N ARG A 77 1.98 2.34 10.36
CA ARG A 77 0.55 2.49 10.64
C ARG A 77 0.18 3.90 11.09
N ILE A 78 1.02 4.52 11.91
CA ILE A 78 0.80 5.91 12.37
C ILE A 78 0.93 6.86 11.18
N ARG A 79 2.00 6.75 10.39
CA ARG A 79 2.20 7.58 9.18
C ARG A 79 1.01 7.49 8.24
N TRP A 80 0.54 6.28 7.93
CA TRP A 80 -0.60 6.10 7.01
C TRP A 80 -1.94 6.47 7.62
N SER A 81 -2.12 6.35 8.94
CA SER A 81 -3.33 6.89 9.59
C SER A 81 -3.42 8.41 9.48
N GLN A 82 -2.28 9.12 9.46
CA GLN A 82 -2.25 10.57 9.29
C GLN A 82 -2.62 11.00 7.87
N LEU A 83 -2.26 10.20 6.85
CA LEU A 83 -2.67 10.43 5.45
C LEU A 83 -4.20 10.50 5.31
N GLY A 84 -4.93 9.60 5.98
CA GLY A 84 -6.40 9.56 5.93
C GLY A 84 -7.10 10.65 6.74
N THR A 85 -6.39 11.36 7.62
CA THR A 85 -6.96 12.42 8.48
C THR A 85 -6.72 13.83 7.97
N CYS A 86 -5.92 14.00 6.91
CA CYS A 86 -5.62 15.32 6.36
C CYS A 86 -6.33 15.51 5.01
N GLN A 87 -7.59 15.96 5.04
CA GLN A 87 -8.13 16.90 4.06
C GLN A 87 -9.21 17.74 4.75
N PRO A 88 -9.10 19.07 4.71
CA PRO A 88 -10.06 19.77 3.88
C PRO A 88 -9.38 20.74 2.92
N TRP A 89 -9.57 20.53 1.61
CA TRP A 89 -10.02 21.54 0.64
C TRP A 89 -10.85 20.83 -0.44
#